data_AF-A0A0E3RK48-F1
#
_entry.id   AF-A0A0E3RK48-F1
#
_cell.length_a   1.000
_cell.length_b   1.000
_cell.length_c   1.000
_cell.angle_alpha   90.00
_cell.angle_beta   90.00
_cell.angle_gamma   90.00
#
_symmetry.space_group_name_H-M   'P 1'
#
loop_
_entity.id
_entity.type
_entity.pdbx_description
1 polymer ?
#
loop_
_entity_poly.entity_id
_entity_poly.type
_entity_poly.pdbx_seq_one_letter_code
_entity_poly.pdbx_strand_id
1 'polypeptide(L)'
;MGDICLQTKGAVHPFRNMMEIFKNRDILFGNLEVVLSDEGKKAKKAFVLNAPPENVKFLKEAQFNVLNIANNHILDLGVSGFRNTIDLLKENNLRFIGAGSDSSVSNFLIVEKNGLKQE
;
A
#
# COMPACT_ATOMS: atom_id res chain seq x y z
N MET A 1 8.73 0.52 -6.40
CA MET A 1 8.32 -0.87 -6.69
C MET A 1 7.05 -0.85 -7.50
N GLY A 2 6.85 -1.83 -8.38
CA GLY A 2 5.57 -2.05 -9.07
C GLY A 2 4.51 -2.63 -8.12
N ASP A 3 3.71 -3.57 -8.62
CA ASP A 3 2.57 -4.12 -7.89
C ASP A 3 3.00 -5.02 -6.72
N ILE A 4 2.51 -4.67 -5.53
CA ILE A 4 2.79 -5.37 -4.28
C ILE A 4 1.51 -6.08 -3.84
N CYS A 5 1.53 -7.42 -3.90
CA CYS A 5 0.38 -8.25 -3.51
C CYS A 5 0.44 -8.78 -2.07
N LEU A 6 1.59 -8.68 -1.37
CA LEU A 6 1.78 -9.18 0.00
C LEU A 6 1.31 -10.63 0.24
N GLN A 7 1.28 -11.45 -0.80
CA GLN A 7 0.98 -12.88 -0.69
C GLN A 7 2.28 -13.64 -0.49
N THR A 8 2.51 -14.12 0.72
CA THR A 8 3.73 -14.85 1.10
C THR A 8 3.41 -16.32 1.36
N LYS A 9 4.27 -17.22 0.90
CA LYS A 9 4.22 -18.62 1.33
C LYS A 9 4.89 -18.71 2.70
N GLY A 10 4.10 -18.99 3.74
CA GLY A 10 4.56 -18.97 5.13
C GLY A 10 4.87 -17.55 5.64
N ALA A 11 5.45 -17.46 6.84
CA ALA A 11 5.80 -16.20 7.50
C ALA A 11 7.07 -15.51 6.94
N VAL A 12 7.39 -15.73 5.66
CA VAL A 12 8.60 -15.19 5.02
C VAL A 12 8.35 -13.76 4.56
N HIS A 13 9.21 -12.83 4.95
CA HIS A 13 9.14 -11.43 4.54
C HIS A 13 9.22 -11.28 3.00
N PRO A 14 8.24 -10.64 2.34
CA PRO A 14 8.15 -10.61 0.87
C PRO A 14 9.32 -9.87 0.23
N PHE A 15 9.92 -8.91 0.95
CA PHE A 15 11.04 -8.11 0.46
C PHE A 15 12.40 -8.55 0.98
N ARG A 16 12.53 -9.74 1.60
CA ARG A 16 13.78 -10.14 2.30
C ARG A 16 15.06 -9.94 1.48
N ASN A 17 15.01 -10.23 0.18
CA ASN A 17 16.17 -10.12 -0.73
C ASN A 17 16.45 -8.69 -1.20
N MET A 18 15.54 -7.76 -0.91
CA MET A 18 15.62 -6.34 -1.28
C MET A 18 15.87 -5.43 -0.09
N MET A 19 15.84 -5.94 1.15
CA MET A 19 15.97 -5.13 2.36
C MET A 19 17.25 -4.29 2.39
N GLU A 20 18.39 -4.85 1.97
CA GLU A 20 19.66 -4.12 1.85
C GLU A 20 19.57 -2.99 0.83
N ILE A 21 18.87 -3.21 -0.28
CA ILE A 21 18.66 -2.20 -1.32
C ILE A 21 17.76 -1.07 -0.80
N PHE A 22 16.76 -1.39 0.01
CA PHE A 22 15.80 -0.42 0.55
C PHE A 22 16.40 0.49 1.62
N LYS A 23 17.27 -0.04 2.49
CA LYS A 23 17.94 0.74 3.55
C LYS A 23 18.71 1.96 3.01
N ASN A 24 19.27 1.83 1.79
CA ASN A 24 20.10 2.87 1.19
C ASN A 24 19.31 3.81 0.25
N ARG A 25 17.97 3.83 0.32
CA ARG A 25 17.14 4.71 -0.51
C ARG A 25 16.71 5.96 0.24
N ASP A 26 16.68 7.07 -0.49
CA ASP A 26 16.02 8.28 -0.02
C ASP A 26 14.50 8.07 0.00
N ILE A 27 13.92 7.66 -1.12
CA ILE A 27 12.48 7.45 -1.25
C ILE A 27 12.19 6.04 -1.75
N LEU A 28 11.37 5.30 -1.01
CA LEU A 28 10.78 4.02 -1.39
C LEU A 28 9.28 4.20 -1.63
N PHE A 29 8.93 4.25 -2.91
CA PHE A 29 7.55 4.32 -3.40
C PHE A 29 7.10 2.95 -3.94
N GLY A 30 5.83 2.59 -3.78
CA GLY A 30 5.28 1.32 -4.28
C GLY A 30 3.81 1.39 -4.64
N ASN A 31 3.32 0.46 -5.49
CA ASN A 31 1.90 0.30 -5.76
C ASN A 31 1.35 -0.88 -4.94
N LEU A 32 0.41 -0.62 -4.02
CA LEU A 32 -0.23 -1.66 -3.20
C LEU A 32 -1.48 -2.17 -3.91
N GLU A 33 -1.34 -3.30 -4.61
CA GLU A 33 -2.35 -3.86 -5.53
C GLU A 33 -3.39 -4.74 -4.83
N VAL A 34 -3.32 -4.85 -3.49
CA VAL A 34 -4.22 -5.69 -2.70
C VAL A 34 -5.00 -4.87 -1.69
N VAL A 35 -6.23 -5.33 -1.44
CA VAL A 35 -7.01 -4.89 -0.30
C VAL A 35 -6.48 -5.56 0.98
N LEU A 36 -6.09 -4.78 1.98
CA LEU A 36 -5.61 -5.28 3.27
C LEU A 36 -6.81 -5.46 4.23
N SER A 37 -7.59 -6.51 3.99
CA SER A 37 -8.80 -6.81 4.75
C SER A 37 -9.17 -8.29 4.60
N ASP A 38 -9.65 -8.89 5.68
CA ASP A 38 -10.33 -10.19 5.67
C ASP A 38 -11.85 -10.04 5.47
N GLU A 39 -12.35 -8.81 5.57
CA GLU A 39 -13.76 -8.48 5.51
C GLU A 39 -14.14 -7.68 4.26
N GLY A 40 -15.38 -7.87 3.81
CA GLY A 40 -16.00 -7.09 2.74
C GLY A 40 -16.66 -7.93 1.66
N LYS A 41 -17.38 -7.24 0.76
CA LYS A 41 -18.09 -7.89 -0.33
C LYS A 41 -17.17 -8.11 -1.51
N LYS A 42 -16.86 -9.37 -1.81
CA LYS A 42 -16.04 -9.75 -2.97
C LYS A 42 -16.65 -9.22 -4.28
N ALA A 43 -15.82 -8.56 -5.08
CA ALA A 43 -16.17 -8.12 -6.42
C ALA A 43 -16.44 -9.33 -7.35
N LYS A 44 -17.35 -9.16 -8.31
CA LYS A 44 -17.65 -10.19 -9.32
C LYS A 44 -16.65 -10.08 -10.48
N LYS A 45 -15.44 -10.60 -10.29
CA LYS A 45 -14.36 -10.66 -11.30
C LYS A 45 -13.53 -11.93 -11.14
N ALA A 46 -12.69 -12.24 -12.14
CA ALA A 46 -11.92 -13.49 -12.18
C ALA A 46 -10.92 -13.62 -11.01
N PHE A 47 -10.31 -12.51 -10.59
CA PHE A 47 -9.31 -12.49 -9.53
C PHE A 47 -9.64 -11.39 -8.52
N VAL A 48 -9.87 -11.79 -7.28
CA VAL A 48 -9.99 -10.91 -6.11
C VAL A 48 -8.65 -10.91 -5.40
N LEU A 49 -8.04 -9.73 -5.29
CA LEU A 49 -6.73 -9.55 -4.67
C LEU A 49 -6.90 -8.89 -3.30
N ASN A 50 -6.87 -9.72 -2.26
CA ASN A 50 -6.77 -9.28 -0.87
C ASN A 50 -5.64 -10.02 -0.15
N ALA A 51 -5.14 -9.41 0.91
CA ALA A 51 -4.18 -10.00 1.82
C ALA A 51 -4.60 -9.76 3.28
N PRO A 52 -4.15 -10.61 4.22
CA PRO A 52 -4.44 -10.43 5.63
C PRO A 52 -3.95 -9.05 6.12
N PRO A 53 -4.74 -8.32 6.95
CA PRO A 53 -4.37 -7.00 7.46
C PRO A 53 -2.99 -6.97 8.12
N GLU A 54 -2.61 -8.03 8.84
CA GLU A 54 -1.32 -8.12 9.53
C GLU A 54 -0.12 -8.01 8.58
N ASN A 55 -0.29 -8.24 7.28
CA ASN A 55 0.78 -8.10 6.30
C ASN A 55 1.20 -6.64 6.06
N VAL A 56 0.45 -5.66 6.57
CA VAL A 56 0.88 -4.25 6.61
C VAL A 56 2.24 -4.09 7.31
N LYS A 57 2.58 -4.98 8.25
CA LYS A 57 3.88 -4.97 8.95
C LYS A 57 5.06 -5.03 7.98
N PHE A 58 4.93 -5.77 6.88
CA PHE A 58 6.00 -5.92 5.89
C PHE A 58 6.27 -4.62 5.14
N LEU A 59 5.25 -3.79 4.93
CA LEU A 59 5.41 -2.46 4.34
C LEU A 59 6.15 -1.51 5.29
N LYS A 60 5.88 -1.61 6.60
CA LYS A 60 6.57 -0.83 7.63
C LYS A 60 8.02 -1.26 7.80
N GLU A 61 8.25 -2.57 7.90
CA GLU A 61 9.58 -3.16 8.04
C GLU A 61 10.48 -2.81 6.84
N ALA A 62 9.92 -2.80 5.62
CA ALA A 62 10.58 -2.35 4.42
C ALA A 62 10.77 -0.82 4.33
N GLN A 63 10.18 -0.05 5.24
CA GLN A 63 10.26 1.42 5.32
C GLN A 63 9.73 2.12 4.05
N PHE A 64 8.59 1.68 3.54
CA PHE A 64 7.91 2.40 2.44
C PHE A 64 7.57 3.84 2.87
N ASN A 65 7.94 4.80 2.04
CA ASN A 65 7.64 6.21 2.27
C ASN A 65 6.23 6.56 1.82
N VAL A 66 5.83 6.08 0.64
CA VAL A 66 4.53 6.36 0.02
C VAL A 66 4.05 5.16 -0.77
N LEU A 67 2.76 4.86 -0.68
CA LEU A 67 2.09 3.83 -1.47
C LEU A 67 1.05 4.44 -2.43
N ASN A 68 1.04 4.04 -3.69
CA ASN A 68 -0.13 4.22 -4.55
C ASN A 68 -1.16 3.13 -4.23
N ILE A 69 -2.42 3.55 -4.03
CA ILE A 69 -3.56 2.63 -3.90
C ILE A 69 -4.64 2.87 -4.95
N ALA A 70 -4.46 3.84 -5.86
CA ALA A 70 -5.33 4.00 -7.03
C ALA A 70 -4.98 2.92 -8.06
N ASN A 71 -5.60 1.76 -7.92
CA ASN A 71 -5.46 0.65 -8.86
C ASN A 71 -6.79 -0.10 -9.05
N ASN A 72 -6.81 -1.04 -9.99
CA ASN A 72 -8.02 -1.76 -10.39
C ASN A 72 -8.45 -2.86 -9.40
N HIS A 73 -7.73 -3.03 -8.30
CA HIS A 73 -7.98 -4.03 -7.27
C HIS A 73 -8.37 -3.43 -5.91
N ILE A 74 -8.22 -2.12 -5.71
CA ILE A 74 -8.51 -1.46 -4.41
C ILE A 74 -9.97 -1.60 -3.93
N LEU A 75 -10.90 -1.91 -4.83
CA LEU A 75 -12.32 -2.17 -4.54
C LEU A 75 -12.71 -3.66 -4.61
N ASP A 76 -11.75 -4.57 -4.59
CA ASP A 76 -12.00 -6.01 -4.74
C ASP A 76 -12.82 -6.62 -3.58
N LEU A 77 -12.82 -5.98 -2.41
CA LEU A 77 -13.71 -6.29 -1.28
C LEU A 77 -14.74 -5.18 -1.02
N GLY A 78 -15.02 -4.37 -2.04
CA GLY A 78 -15.94 -3.25 -1.99
C GLY A 78 -15.46 -2.11 -1.09
N VAL A 79 -16.38 -1.18 -0.82
CA VAL A 79 -16.09 0.04 -0.05
C VAL A 79 -15.64 -0.25 1.38
N SER A 80 -16.12 -1.33 2.00
CA SER A 80 -15.69 -1.72 3.35
C SER A 80 -14.22 -2.14 3.36
N GLY A 81 -13.79 -3.01 2.44
CA GLY A 81 -12.38 -3.41 2.36
C GLY A 81 -11.45 -2.26 1.99
N PHE A 82 -11.91 -1.35 1.13
CA PHE A 82 -11.20 -0.10 0.83
C PHE A 82 -10.98 0.77 2.07
N ARG A 83 -12.03 1.00 2.87
CA ARG A 83 -11.94 1.76 4.12
C ARG A 83 -11.00 1.09 5.11
N ASN A 84 -11.14 -0.23 5.29
CA ASN A 84 -10.24 -1.01 6.14
C ASN A 84 -8.78 -0.84 5.72
N THR A 85 -8.50 -0.86 4.42
CA THR A 85 -7.13 -0.65 3.90
C THR A 85 -6.61 0.75 4.22
N ILE A 86 -7.44 1.79 4.00
CA ILE A 86 -7.07 3.17 4.33
C ILE A 86 -6.79 3.35 5.81
N ASP A 87 -7.69 2.86 6.66
CA ASP A 87 -7.59 3.03 8.11
C ASP A 87 -6.36 2.30 8.64
N LEU A 88 -6.09 1.08 8.15
CA LEU A 88 -4.91 0.32 8.49
C LEU A 88 -3.60 1.02 8.06
N LEU A 89 -3.56 1.63 6.88
CA LEU A 89 -2.39 2.41 6.44
C LEU A 89 -2.17 3.64 7.32
N LYS A 90 -3.25 4.36 7.70
CA LYS A 90 -3.20 5.51 8.61
C LYS A 90 -2.70 5.12 10.00
N GLU A 91 -3.28 4.07 10.60
CA GLU A 91 -2.89 3.54 11.91
C GLU A 91 -1.41 3.14 11.97
N ASN A 92 -0.86 2.71 10.84
CA ASN A 92 0.53 2.30 10.73
C ASN A 92 1.48 3.40 10.26
N ASN A 93 1.01 4.65 10.18
CA ASN A 93 1.76 5.82 9.71
C ASN A 93 2.37 5.66 8.31
N LEU A 94 1.73 4.86 7.44
CA LEU A 94 2.11 4.70 6.04
C LEU A 94 1.39 5.74 5.20
N ARG A 95 2.14 6.59 4.51
CA ARG A 95 1.56 7.58 3.59
C ARG A 95 1.10 6.88 2.32
N PHE A 96 0.00 7.36 1.74
CA PHE A 96 -0.51 6.85 0.48
C PHE A 96 -1.17 7.94 -0.36
N ILE A 97 -1.29 7.67 -1.65
CA ILE A 97 -2.00 8.47 -2.64
C ILE A 97 -3.03 7.61 -3.38
N GLY A 98 -3.97 8.23 -4.09
CA GLY A 98 -4.93 7.51 -4.91
C GLY A 98 -6.24 7.12 -4.21
N ALA A 99 -6.50 7.69 -3.03
CA ALA A 99 -7.75 7.54 -2.28
C ALA A 99 -8.46 8.89 -2.07
N GLY A 100 -8.50 9.71 -3.12
CA GLY A 100 -9.15 11.01 -3.08
C GLY A 100 -10.63 10.88 -2.67
N SER A 101 -10.97 11.45 -1.52
CA SER A 101 -12.36 11.61 -1.07
C SER A 101 -12.92 12.99 -1.41
N ASP A 102 -12.07 13.92 -1.87
CA ASP A 102 -12.44 15.32 -2.06
C ASP A 102 -11.77 15.94 -3.27
N SER A 103 -12.58 16.53 -4.16
CA SER A 103 -12.12 17.11 -5.43
C SER A 103 -11.47 18.48 -5.30
N SER A 104 -11.49 19.06 -4.09
CA SER A 104 -10.94 20.37 -3.76
C SER A 104 -9.55 20.33 -3.10
N VAL A 105 -9.01 19.15 -2.80
CA VAL A 105 -7.69 18.97 -2.20
C VAL A 105 -6.72 18.54 -3.31
N SER A 106 -5.59 19.24 -3.42
CA SER A 106 -4.51 18.83 -4.32
C SER A 106 -4.20 17.34 -4.18
N ASN A 107 -4.39 16.59 -5.26
CA ASN A 107 -4.19 15.14 -5.31
C ASN A 107 -2.70 14.71 -5.28
N PHE A 108 -1.79 15.62 -4.95
CA PHE A 108 -0.35 15.37 -4.94
C PHE A 108 0.19 15.36 -3.51
N LEU A 109 1.12 14.44 -3.26
CA LEU A 109 1.85 14.33 -2.00
C LEU A 109 3.31 14.65 -2.28
N ILE A 110 3.80 15.76 -1.73
CA ILE A 110 5.21 16.13 -1.83
C ILE A 110 5.97 15.41 -0.73
N VAL A 111 7.04 14.71 -1.12
CA VAL A 111 7.96 14.05 -0.20
C VAL A 111 9.32 14.73 -0.30
N GLU A 112 9.83 15.18 0.84
CA GLU A 112 11.18 15.74 0.97
C GLU A 112 12.01 14.89 1.93
N LYS A 113 13.21 14.48 1.51
CA LYS A 113 14.19 13.77 2.35
C LYS A 113 15.60 14.10 1.89
N ASN A 114 16.50 14.43 2.81
CA ASN A 114 17.91 14.75 2.52
C ASN A 114 18.10 15.86 1.47
N GLY A 115 17.18 16.83 1.38
CA GLY A 115 17.20 17.90 0.37
C GLY A 115 16.72 17.48 -1.03
N LEU A 116 16.30 16.23 -1.22
CA LEU A 116 15.64 15.76 -2.43
C LEU A 116 14.14 16.00 -2.29
N LYS A 117 13.56 16.77 -3.21
CA LYS A 117 12.13 17.03 -3.33
C LYS A 117 11.58 16.23 -4.50
N GLN A 118 10.53 15.43 -4.25
CA GLN A 118 9.77 14.75 -5.29
C GLN A 118 8.35 15.33 -5.30
N GLU A 119 8.03 16.04 -6.39
CA GLU A 119 6.73 16.67 -6.66
C GLU A 119 5.80 15.74 -7.44
#